data_AF-A0A2K1J110-F1
#
_entry.id   AF-A0A2K1J110-F1
#
_cell.length_a   1.000
_cell.length_b   1.000
_cell.length_c   1.000
_cell.angle_alpha   90.00
_cell.angle_beta   90.00
_cell.angle_gamma   90.00
#
_symmetry.space_group_name_H-M   'P 1'
#
loop_
_entity.id
_entity.type
_entity.pdbx_description
1 polymer ?
#
loop_
_entity_poly.entity_id
_entity_poly.type
_entity_poly.pdbx_seq_one_letter_code
_entity_poly.pdbx_strand_id
1 'polypeptide(L)' 'MYFCNCGGCWPIFFFFEVDKQAAFAIMGKQISEIKDFLLTALRKDAQSVKIKHSRDVININVRCKKCLYSLCL' A
#
# COMPACT_ATOMS: atom_id res chain seq x y z
N MET A 1 20.32 33.57 11.81
CA MET A 1 20.18 32.81 13.08
C MET A 1 18.79 33.07 13.65
N TYR A 2 17.85 32.17 13.37
CA TYR A 2 16.63 32.02 14.16
C TYR A 2 16.45 30.52 14.36
N PHE A 3 16.94 30.02 15.49
CA PHE A 3 16.61 28.69 15.98
C PHE A 3 15.26 28.80 16.69
N CYS A 4 14.21 28.25 16.09
CA CYS A 4 12.97 27.99 16.82
C CYS A 4 13.10 26.62 17.48
N ASN A 5 13.13 26.65 18.82
CA ASN A 5 13.37 25.52 19.70
C ASN A 5 12.04 24.86 20.10
N CYS A 6 11.20 24.52 19.12
CA CYS A 6 10.04 23.65 19.35
C CYS A 6 10.49 22.20 19.16
N GLY A 7 10.68 21.53 20.30
CA GLY A 7 11.09 20.13 20.38
C GLY A 7 10.22 19.24 19.49
N GLY A 8 10.89 18.51 18.59
CA GLY A 8 10.26 17.51 17.75
C GLY A 8 10.47 17.69 16.25
N CYS A 9 11.65 18.11 15.79
CA CYS A 9 12.08 17.76 14.43
C CYS A 9 12.45 16.27 14.44
N TRP A 10 11.43 15.41 14.54
CA TRP A 10 11.62 14.00 14.28
C TRP A 10 12.08 13.89 12.83
N PRO A 11 13.23 13.22 12.59
CA PRO A 11 13.78 13.09 11.25
C PRO A 11 12.69 12.55 10.37
N ILE A 12 12.72 12.95 9.10
CA ILE A 12 12.01 12.31 8.00
C ILE A 12 12.09 10.80 8.24
N PHE A 13 11.05 10.27 8.87
CA PHE A 13 10.81 8.86 9.01
C PHE A 13 10.38 8.53 7.59
N PHE A 14 11.39 8.31 6.75
CA PHE A 14 11.23 7.65 5.48
C PHE A 14 10.69 6.29 5.89
N PHE A 15 9.37 6.23 5.90
CA PHE A 15 8.55 5.11 6.29
C PHE A 15 8.83 4.00 5.29
N PHE A 16 9.95 3.32 5.48
CA PHE A 16 10.32 2.10 4.82
C PHE A 16 9.49 0.98 5.47
N GLU A 17 8.17 1.12 5.34
CA GLU A 17 7.26 0.02 5.58
C GLU A 17 7.26 -0.85 4.32
N VAL A 18 8.44 -1.43 4.06
CA VAL A 18 8.63 -2.58 3.19
C VAL A 18 7.79 -3.69 3.80
N ASP A 19 6.73 -4.01 3.08
CA ASP A 19 6.14 -5.33 3.00
C ASP A 19 6.12 -6.18 4.28
N LYS A 20 5.47 -5.68 5.34
CA LYS A 20 4.79 -6.58 6.29
C LYS A 20 3.52 -7.18 5.66
N GLN A 21 3.66 -7.78 4.48
CA GLN A 21 2.62 -8.58 3.80
C GLN A 21 2.99 -10.08 3.76
N ALA A 22 4.07 -10.48 4.46
CA ALA A 22 4.54 -11.86 4.50
C ALA A 22 3.67 -12.82 5.35
N ALA A 23 2.63 -12.35 6.05
CA ALA A 23 1.81 -13.19 6.92
C ALA A 23 0.45 -13.61 6.33
N PHE A 24 0.12 -13.20 5.09
CA PHE A 24 -1.16 -13.56 4.44
C PHE A 24 -0.97 -14.27 3.09
N ALA A 25 0.20 -14.91 2.89
CA ALA A 25 0.56 -15.61 1.65
C ALA A 25 -0.35 -16.81 1.31
N ILE A 26 -1.25 -17.21 2.21
CA ILE A 26 -2.20 -18.31 1.98
C ILE A 26 -3.45 -17.84 1.20
N MET A 27 -3.68 -16.52 1.03
CA MET A 27 -4.82 -15.97 0.26
C MET A 27 -4.53 -14.60 -0.38
N GLY A 28 -3.39 -14.44 -1.05
CA GLY A 28 -3.16 -13.29 -1.93
C GLY A 28 -3.84 -13.51 -3.29
N LYS A 29 -4.80 -12.66 -3.68
CA LYS A 29 -5.38 -12.72 -5.02
C LYS A 29 -4.70 -11.71 -5.92
N GLN A 30 -4.02 -12.20 -6.96
CA GLN A 30 -3.46 -11.34 -8.00
C GLN A 30 -4.56 -10.97 -8.99
N ILE A 31 -4.61 -9.70 -9.36
CA ILE A 31 -5.52 -9.18 -10.37
C ILE A 31 -4.72 -8.97 -11.66
N SER A 32 -5.15 -9.60 -12.75
CA SER A 32 -4.47 -9.52 -14.06
C SER A 32 -4.95 -8.36 -14.92
N GLU A 33 -6.17 -7.84 -14.68
CA GLU A 33 -6.77 -6.77 -15.47
C GLU A 33 -7.20 -5.57 -14.62
N ILE A 34 -7.04 -4.36 -15.16
CA ILE A 34 -7.48 -3.11 -14.52
C ILE A 34 -9.00 -3.08 -14.24
N LYS A 35 -9.81 -3.81 -15.02
CA LYS A 35 -11.26 -3.88 -14.84
C LYS A 35 -11.64 -4.50 -13.50
N ASP A 36 -11.01 -5.61 -13.15
CA ASP A 36 -11.22 -6.31 -11.88
C ASP A 36 -10.67 -5.50 -10.69
N PHE A 37 -9.65 -4.69 -10.93
CA PHE A 37 -9.15 -3.74 -9.95
C PHE A 37 -10.20 -2.68 -9.61
N LEU A 38 -10.84 -2.08 -10.61
CA LEU A 38 -11.89 -1.10 -10.40
C LEU A 38 -13.08 -1.68 -9.64
N LEU A 39 -13.49 -2.91 -9.97
CA LEU A 39 -14.56 -3.63 -9.25
C LEU A 39 -14.18 -3.90 -7.79
N THR A 40 -12.92 -4.23 -7.51
CA THR A 40 -12.43 -4.53 -6.16
C THR A 40 -12.30 -3.28 -5.30
N ALA A 41 -11.82 -2.18 -5.87
CA ALA A 41 -11.68 -0.90 -5.19
C ALA A 41 -13.04 -0.28 -4.80
N LEU A 42 -14.08 -0.55 -5.59
CA LEU A 42 -15.43 -0.05 -5.35
C LEU A 42 -16.22 -0.86 -4.30
N ARG A 43 -15.75 -2.06 -3.91
CA ARG A 43 -16.46 -2.86 -2.89
C ARG A 43 -16.46 -2.14 -1.55
N LYS A 44 -17.60 -2.21 -0.84
CA LYS A 44 -17.77 -1.70 0.53
C LYS A 44 -16.82 -2.32 1.58
N ASP A 45 -16.04 -3.33 1.19
CA ASP A 45 -15.08 -4.03 2.03
C ASP A 45 -13.64 -3.51 1.87
N ALA A 46 -13.39 -2.68 0.86
CA ALA A 46 -12.10 -2.06 0.61
C ALA A 46 -11.86 -0.95 1.64
N GLN A 47 -10.76 -1.03 2.37
CA GLN A 47 -10.44 -0.10 3.45
C GLN A 47 -9.34 0.88 3.06
N SER A 48 -8.34 0.45 2.28
CA SER A 48 -7.21 1.30 1.90
C SER A 48 -6.53 0.77 0.65
N VAL A 49 -5.90 1.67 -0.11
CA VAL A 49 -5.06 1.34 -1.27
C VAL A 49 -3.65 1.83 -0.98
N LYS A 50 -2.66 0.94 -1.06
CA LYS A 50 -1.23 1.26 -0.93
C LYS A 50 -0.56 1.09 -2.29
N ILE A 51 -0.08 2.20 -2.84
CA ILE A 51 0.70 2.21 -4.07
C ILE A 51 2.17 2.09 -3.69
N LYS A 52 2.84 1.05 -4.19
CA LYS A 52 4.27 0.82 -3.99
C LYS A 52 4.99 0.97 -5.32
N HIS A 53 5.93 1.90 -5.40
CA HIS A 53 6.81 2.04 -6.55
C HIS A 53 8.04 1.16 -6.30
N SER A 54 8.22 0.16 -7.16
CA SER A 54 9.50 -0.51 -7.35
C SER A 54 10.16 0.10 -8.59
N ARG A 55 11.47 -0.13 -8.79
CA ARG A 55 12.29 0.53 -9.84
C ARG A 55 11.52 0.90 -11.11
N ASP A 56 10.91 -0.08 -11.77
CA ASP A 56 10.16 0.09 -13.01
C ASP A 56 8.73 -0.48 -12.94
N VAL A 57 8.31 -0.96 -11.77
CA VAL A 57 7.04 -1.68 -11.58
C VAL A 57 6.23 -0.99 -10.51
N ILE A 58 4.97 -0.70 -10.82
CA ILE A 58 4.04 -0.09 -9.88
C ILE A 58 3.12 -1.19 -9.34
N ASN A 59 3.23 -1.45 -8.04
CA ASN A 59 2.40 -2.42 -7.35
C ASN A 59 1.30 -1.70 -6.56
N ILE A 60 0.07 -1.85 -7.04
CA ILE A 60 -1.12 -1.28 -6.40
C ILE A 60 -1.76 -2.35 -5.53
N ASN A 61 -1.72 -2.16 -4.21
CA ASN A 61 -2.25 -3.12 -3.24
C ASN A 61 -3.53 -2.60 -2.59
N VAL A 62 -4.65 -3.29 -2.77
CA VAL A 62 -5.92 -2.99 -2.10
C VAL A 62 -6.04 -3.86 -0.86
N ARG A 63 -6.26 -3.24 0.31
CA ARG A 63 -6.58 -3.93 1.55
C ARG A 63 -8.09 -4.08 1.67
N CYS A 64 -8.57 -5.32 1.64
CA CYS A 64 -9.92 -5.66 2.04
C CYS A 64 -9.93 -6.24 3.46
N LYS A 65 -11.12 -6.36 4.07
CA LYS A 65 -11.30 -6.94 5.42
C LYS A 65 -10.69 -8.33 5.60
N LYS A 66 -10.77 -9.20 4.58
CA LYS A 66 -10.34 -10.61 4.66
C LYS A 66 -9.20 -11.02 3.73
N CYS A 67 -8.88 -10.20 2.71
CA CYS A 67 -7.92 -10.56 1.68
C CYS A 67 -7.12 -9.33 1.23
N LEU A 68 -5.96 -9.57 0.62
CA LEU A 68 -5.16 -8.57 -0.05
C LEU A 68 -5.21 -8.82 -1.56
N TYR A 69 -5.48 -7.76 -2.31
CA TYR A 69 -5.47 -7.79 -3.77
C TYR A 69 -4.30 -6.96 -4.28
N SER A 70 -3.54 -7.52 -5.20
CA SER A 70 -2.38 -6.85 -5.80
C SER A 70 -2.55 -6.79 -7.31
N LEU A 71 -2.41 -5.60 -7.86
CA LEU A 71 -2.26 -5.35 -9.28
C LEU A 71 -0.80 -4.92 -9.52
N CYS A 72 -0.11 -5.64 -10.39
CA CYS A 72 1.24 -5.29 -10.84
C CYS A 72 1.10 -4.69 -12.24
N LEU A 73 1.62 -3.48 -12.42
CA LEU A 73 1.68 -2.78 -13.69
C LEU A 73 3.14 -2.60 -14.11
#